data_AF-A0A9W6QWE4-F1
#
_entry.id   AF-A0A9W6QWE4-F1
#
_cell.length_a   1.000
_cell.length_b   1.000
_cell.length_c   1.000
_cell.angle_alpha   90.00
_cell.angle_beta   90.00
_cell.angle_gamma   90.00
#
_symmetry.space_group_name_H-M   'P 1'
#
loop_
_entity.id
_entity.type
_entity.pdbx_description
1 polymer ?
#
loop_
_entity_poly.entity_id
_entity_poly.type
_entity_poly.pdbx_seq_one_letter_code
_entity_poly.pdbx_strand_id
1 'polypeptide(L)'
;MSLEAIEDDYWGPPTGTTTRLVAECHRLRTIPLPDLTPENTRLLIGQQISLPILIPRILPLLEANPLLEATFYPGDVLQTVLEVPTSFWQSHPALQTHLKTIVDAIPLPHPDLIDPVTNAITTFRSTE
;
A
#
# COMPACT_ATOMS: atom_id res chain seq x y z
N MET A 1 -14.39 9.58 8.78
CA MET A 1 -13.20 10.17 9.45
C MET A 1 -12.01 10.06 8.51
N SER A 2 -11.05 10.98 8.60
CA SER A 2 -9.77 10.95 7.88
C SER A 2 -8.71 10.16 8.68
N LEU A 3 -7.53 9.94 8.10
CA LEU A 3 -6.42 9.29 8.81
C LEU A 3 -5.96 10.09 10.03
N GLU A 4 -5.75 11.39 9.83
CA GLU A 4 -5.39 12.33 10.89
C GLU A 4 -6.39 12.27 12.07
N ALA A 5 -7.69 12.24 11.78
CA ALA A 5 -8.72 12.20 12.81
C ALA A 5 -8.81 10.85 13.53
N ILE A 6 -8.41 9.76 12.88
CA ILE A 6 -8.43 8.42 13.49
C ILE A 6 -7.21 8.21 14.39
N GLU A 7 -6.06 8.74 13.97
CA GLU A 7 -4.81 8.63 14.72
C GLU A 7 -4.68 9.71 15.80
N ASP A 8 -5.58 10.70 15.82
CA ASP A 8 -5.50 11.90 16.68
C ASP A 8 -4.12 12.60 16.55
N ASP A 9 -3.58 12.61 15.33
CA ASP A 9 -2.22 13.06 15.03
C ASP A 9 -2.21 14.12 13.92
N TYR A 10 -2.26 15.38 14.36
CA TYR A 10 -2.29 16.57 13.51
C TYR A 10 -0.88 17.02 13.09
N TRP A 11 -0.63 17.03 11.77
CA TRP A 11 0.68 17.36 11.23
C TRP A 11 0.88 18.85 10.91
N GLY A 12 -0.19 19.65 10.95
CA GLY A 12 -0.12 21.04 10.52
C GLY A 12 -0.05 21.23 9.00
N PRO A 13 -0.15 22.48 8.52
CA PRO A 13 0.07 22.78 7.12
C PRO A 13 1.53 22.49 6.73
N PRO A 14 1.80 21.99 5.51
CA PRO A 14 3.17 21.83 5.03
C PRO A 14 3.89 23.19 5.02
N THR A 15 5.16 23.19 5.43
CA THR A 15 5.97 24.42 5.45
C THR A 15 6.40 24.81 4.05
N GLY A 16 6.77 26.08 3.83
CA GLY A 16 7.14 26.61 2.50
C GLY A 16 8.35 25.94 1.84
N THR A 17 9.12 25.12 2.56
CA THR A 17 10.26 24.33 2.05
C THR A 17 9.92 22.87 1.76
N THR A 18 8.66 22.47 1.92
CA THR A 18 8.21 21.09 1.80
C THR A 18 8.18 20.67 0.33
N THR A 19 8.64 19.46 0.02
CA THR A 19 8.54 18.91 -1.35
C THR A 19 7.08 18.67 -1.72
N ARG A 20 6.77 18.66 -3.02
CA ARG A 20 5.41 18.38 -3.51
C ARG A 20 4.84 17.06 -2.97
N LEU A 21 5.69 16.03 -2.85
CA LEU A 21 5.29 14.72 -2.33
C LEU A 21 4.86 14.79 -0.86
N VAL A 22 5.65 15.45 -0.02
CA VAL A 22 5.32 15.59 1.40
C VAL A 22 4.08 16.46 1.59
N ALA A 23 3.96 17.56 0.84
CA ALA A 23 2.76 18.39 0.85
C ALA A 23 1.49 17.60 0.47
N GLU A 24 1.60 16.70 -0.51
CA GLU A 24 0.51 15.82 -0.91
C GLU A 24 0.16 14.79 0.18
N CYS A 25 1.16 14.23 0.88
CA CYS A 25 0.92 13.32 1.99
C CYS A 25 0.15 14.01 3.13
N HIS A 26 0.53 15.25 3.50
CA HIS A 26 -0.22 16.05 4.48
C HIS A 26 -1.68 16.22 4.04
N ARG A 27 -1.91 16.60 2.78
CA ARG A 27 -3.26 16.78 2.24
C ARG A 27 -4.06 15.49 2.28
N LEU A 28 -3.48 14.35 1.89
CA LEU A 28 -4.19 13.07 1.85
C LEU A 28 -4.58 12.57 3.24
N ARG A 29 -3.79 12.86 4.29
CA ARG A 29 -4.13 12.51 5.67
C ARG A 29 -5.40 13.20 6.18
N THR A 30 -5.79 14.33 5.60
CA THR A 30 -7.01 15.07 5.98
C THR A 30 -8.24 14.66 5.18
N ILE A 31 -8.08 13.87 4.11
CA ILE A 31 -9.21 13.39 3.28
C ILE A 31 -9.95 12.26 4.02
N PRO A 32 -11.31 12.21 3.96
CA PRO A 32 -12.06 11.09 4.52
C PRO A 32 -11.60 9.75 3.94
N LEU A 33 -11.46 8.73 4.79
CA LEU A 33 -11.02 7.39 4.37
C LEU A 33 -11.79 6.82 3.16
N PRO A 34 -13.13 6.92 3.07
CA PRO A 34 -13.88 6.42 1.91
C PRO A 34 -13.51 7.11 0.59
N ASP A 35 -13.00 8.34 0.66
CA ASP A 35 -12.66 9.16 -0.51
C ASP A 35 -11.21 8.97 -0.96
N LEU A 36 -10.41 8.19 -0.21
CA LEU A 36 -9.08 7.80 -0.66
C LEU A 36 -9.17 6.77 -1.79
N THR A 37 -8.68 7.16 -2.96
CA THR A 37 -8.56 6.29 -4.14
C THR A 37 -7.44 5.25 -3.96
N PRO A 38 -7.37 4.22 -4.81
CA PRO A 38 -6.22 3.31 -4.86
C PRO A 38 -4.89 4.05 -5.06
N GLU A 39 -4.85 5.07 -5.93
CA GLU A 39 -3.66 5.93 -6.12
C GLU A 39 -3.24 6.64 -4.83
N ASN A 40 -4.17 7.31 -4.15
CA ASN A 40 -3.90 8.01 -2.90
C ASN A 40 -3.38 7.03 -1.83
N THR A 41 -4.06 5.87 -1.71
CA THR A 41 -3.72 4.83 -0.74
C THR A 41 -2.34 4.24 -1.03
N ARG A 42 -2.05 3.94 -2.29
CA ARG A 42 -0.77 3.41 -2.75
C ARG A 42 0.36 4.42 -2.49
N LEU A 43 0.14 5.71 -2.75
CA LEU A 43 1.12 6.76 -2.46
C LEU A 43 1.45 6.81 -0.96
N LEU A 44 0.43 6.82 -0.09
CA LEU A 44 0.63 6.85 1.37
C LEU A 44 1.34 5.59 1.89
N ILE A 45 0.97 4.40 1.39
CA ILE A 45 1.64 3.13 1.75
C ILE A 45 3.11 3.17 1.32
N GLY A 46 3.41 3.66 0.10
CA GLY A 46 4.78 3.80 -0.39
C GLY A 46 5.62 4.80 0.43
N GLN A 47 4.98 5.73 1.14
CA GLN A 47 5.62 6.63 2.11
C GLN A 47 5.59 6.08 3.54
N GLN A 48 5.10 4.85 3.73
CA GLN A 48 4.96 4.17 5.03
C GLN A 48 4.06 4.91 6.03
N ILE A 49 3.07 5.66 5.52
CA ILE A 49 2.16 6.46 6.34
C ILE A 49 0.90 5.66 6.66
N SER A 50 0.49 5.63 7.93
CA SER A 50 -0.77 5.03 8.40
C SER A 50 -0.98 3.58 7.96
N LEU A 51 0.11 2.79 7.85
CA LEU A 51 0.07 1.39 7.44
C LEU A 51 -0.96 0.53 8.23
N PRO A 52 -1.10 0.67 9.57
CA PRO A 52 -2.08 -0.11 10.33
C PRO A 52 -3.54 0.13 9.91
N ILE A 53 -3.83 1.27 9.27
CA ILE A 53 -5.17 1.62 8.78
C ILE A 53 -5.30 1.27 7.29
N LEU A 54 -4.26 1.54 6.49
CA LEU A 54 -4.33 1.42 5.04
C LEU A 54 -4.17 -0.03 4.56
N ILE A 55 -3.33 -0.83 5.20
CA ILE A 55 -3.10 -2.22 4.78
C ILE A 55 -4.37 -3.07 4.90
N PRO A 56 -5.11 -3.08 6.04
CA PRO A 56 -6.37 -3.83 6.13
C PRO A 56 -7.42 -3.40 5.10
N ARG A 57 -7.35 -2.16 4.60
CA ARG A 57 -8.28 -1.64 3.59
C ARG A 57 -7.91 -2.02 2.16
N ILE A 58 -6.61 -2.09 1.85
CA ILE A 58 -6.16 -2.39 0.48
C ILE A 58 -6.15 -3.89 0.20
N LEU A 59 -5.92 -4.75 1.21
CA LEU A 59 -5.85 -6.21 1.01
C LEU A 59 -7.14 -6.79 0.41
N PRO A 60 -8.37 -6.44 0.84
CA PRO A 60 -9.58 -6.93 0.18
C PRO A 60 -9.71 -6.52 -1.30
N LEU A 61 -9.18 -5.34 -1.68
CA LEU A 61 -9.17 -4.91 -3.07
C LEU A 61 -8.17 -5.71 -3.90
N LEU A 62 -7.00 -6.01 -3.33
CA LEU A 62 -5.99 -6.87 -3.94
C LEU A 62 -6.43 -8.33 -4.02
N GLU A 63 -7.23 -8.82 -3.06
CA GLU A 63 -7.81 -10.15 -3.13
C GLU A 63 -8.81 -10.26 -4.29
N ALA A 64 -9.63 -9.22 -4.51
CA ALA A 64 -10.54 -9.18 -5.64
C ALA A 64 -9.83 -9.00 -6.99
N ASN A 65 -8.76 -8.19 -7.02
CA ASN A 65 -7.93 -7.98 -8.20
C ASN A 65 -6.45 -7.80 -7.81
N PRO A 66 -5.63 -8.87 -7.86
CA PRO A 66 -4.21 -8.78 -7.50
C PRO A 66 -3.39 -7.88 -8.43
N LEU A 67 -3.89 -7.64 -9.65
CA LEU A 67 -3.27 -6.76 -10.65
C LEU A 67 -3.86 -5.35 -10.63
N LEU A 68 -4.50 -4.94 -9.52
CA LEU A 68 -5.03 -3.59 -9.35
C LEU A 68 -3.98 -2.54 -9.73
N GLU A 69 -4.29 -1.78 -10.78
CA GLU A 69 -3.51 -0.66 -11.27
C GLU A 69 -4.07 0.62 -10.67
N ALA A 70 -3.19 1.42 -10.05
CA ALA A 70 -3.51 2.73 -9.54
C ALA A 70 -3.00 3.86 -10.42
N THR A 71 -1.73 3.81 -10.84
CA THR A 71 -1.09 4.95 -11.52
C THR A 71 -0.13 4.54 -12.63
N PHE A 72 0.61 3.44 -12.47
CA PHE A 72 1.77 3.17 -13.30
C PHE A 72 1.64 1.93 -14.20
N TYR A 73 1.20 0.81 -13.64
CA TYR A 73 1.11 -0.47 -14.35
C TYR A 73 0.25 -1.48 -13.55
N PRO A 74 -0.26 -2.54 -14.20
CA PRO A 74 -0.95 -3.63 -13.52
C PRO A 74 -0.11 -4.20 -12.36
N GLY A 75 -0.69 -4.18 -11.16
CA GLY A 75 -0.04 -4.65 -9.94
C GLY A 75 0.86 -3.64 -9.23
N ASP A 76 0.88 -2.36 -9.61
CA ASP A 76 1.65 -1.33 -8.90
C ASP A 76 1.22 -1.15 -7.43
N VAL A 77 -0.06 -1.37 -7.13
CA VAL A 77 -0.58 -1.43 -5.75
C VAL A 77 0.01 -2.61 -5.00
N LEU A 78 -0.02 -3.81 -5.58
CA LEU A 78 0.52 -5.01 -4.96
C LEU A 78 2.02 -4.86 -4.70
N GLN A 79 2.79 -4.38 -5.68
CA GLN A 79 4.22 -4.14 -5.52
C GLN A 79 4.48 -3.18 -4.34
N THR A 80 3.74 -2.08 -4.25
CA THR A 80 3.91 -1.11 -3.16
C THR A 80 3.61 -1.73 -1.79
N VAL A 81 2.63 -2.64 -1.71
CA VAL A 81 2.33 -3.40 -0.49
C VAL A 81 3.44 -4.39 -0.16
N LEU A 82 4.01 -5.08 -1.15
CA LEU A 82 5.12 -6.02 -0.94
C LEU A 82 6.42 -5.34 -0.48
N GLU A 83 6.58 -4.05 -0.78
CA GLU A 83 7.72 -3.23 -0.35
C GLU A 83 7.58 -2.66 1.07
N VAL A 84 6.44 -2.88 1.74
CA VAL A 84 6.24 -2.48 3.14
C VAL A 84 7.27 -3.17 4.05
N PRO A 85 7.90 -2.46 5.01
CA PRO A 85 8.95 -3.02 5.84
C PRO A 85 8.55 -4.31 6.55
N THR A 86 9.48 -5.27 6.62
CA THR A 86 9.27 -6.56 7.29
C THR A 86 8.83 -6.41 8.75
N SER A 87 9.27 -5.36 9.45
CA SER A 87 8.87 -5.07 10.84
C SER A 87 7.36 -4.82 10.98
N PHE A 88 6.71 -4.24 9.97
CA PHE A 88 5.25 -4.10 9.95
C PHE A 88 4.57 -5.46 9.87
N TRP A 89 5.02 -6.34 8.97
CA TRP A 89 4.45 -7.68 8.80
C TRP A 89 4.65 -8.55 10.04
N GLN A 90 5.85 -8.50 10.66
CA GLN A 90 6.14 -9.20 11.91
C GLN A 90 5.23 -8.78 13.07
N SER A 91 4.81 -7.52 13.11
CA SER A 91 3.86 -7.02 14.11
C SER A 91 2.39 -7.29 13.75
N HIS A 92 2.10 -7.72 12.51
CA HIS A 92 0.75 -7.98 12.00
C HIS A 92 0.67 -9.32 11.25
N PRO A 93 0.94 -10.47 11.92
CA PRO A 93 1.03 -11.78 11.25
C PRO A 93 -0.27 -12.20 10.54
N ALA A 94 -1.43 -11.77 11.03
CA ALA A 94 -2.71 -12.03 10.38
C ALA A 94 -2.83 -11.32 9.01
N LEU A 95 -2.37 -10.06 8.92
CA LEU A 95 -2.34 -9.32 7.66
C LEU A 95 -1.30 -9.91 6.70
N GLN A 96 -0.15 -10.32 7.21
CA GLN A 96 0.87 -11.00 6.42
C GLN A 96 0.32 -12.31 5.83
N THR A 97 -0.41 -13.09 6.63
CA THR A 97 -1.06 -14.33 6.17
C THR A 97 -2.06 -14.05 5.05
N HIS A 98 -2.88 -13.00 5.19
CA HIS A 98 -3.82 -12.59 4.14
C HIS A 98 -3.10 -12.18 2.85
N LEU A 99 -2.07 -11.35 2.94
CA LEU A 99 -1.25 -10.98 1.79
C LEU A 99 -0.62 -12.21 1.13
N LYS A 100 -0.13 -13.17 1.92
CA LYS A 100 0.42 -14.43 1.40
C LYS A 100 -0.60 -15.22 0.59
N THR A 101 -1.84 -15.34 1.06
CA THR A 101 -2.91 -16.00 0.30
C THR A 101 -3.15 -15.33 -1.06
N ILE A 102 -3.18 -13.99 -1.09
CA ILE A 102 -3.35 -13.22 -2.33
C ILE A 102 -2.18 -13.50 -3.28
N VAL A 103 -0.95 -13.38 -2.77
CA VAL A 103 0.26 -13.57 -3.57
C VAL A 103 0.35 -14.99 -4.11
N ASP A 104 0.09 -16.01 -3.30
CA ASP A 104 0.17 -17.43 -3.71
C ASP A 104 -0.88 -17.80 -4.79
N ALA A 105 -1.99 -17.08 -4.84
CA ALA A 105 -3.03 -17.27 -5.88
C ALA A 105 -2.61 -16.75 -7.27
N ILE A 106 -1.57 -15.93 -7.38
CA ILE A 106 -1.11 -15.36 -8.65
C ILE A 106 -0.26 -16.38 -9.41
N PRO A 107 -0.70 -16.91 -10.57
CA PRO A 107 0.12 -17.81 -11.36
C PRO A 107 1.34 -17.05 -11.91
N LEU A 108 2.53 -17.64 -11.80
CA LEU A 108 3.74 -17.14 -12.46
C LEU A 108 4.25 -18.17 -13.48
N PRO A 109 4.66 -17.75 -14.69
CA PRO A 109 4.65 -16.37 -15.19
C PRO A 109 3.23 -15.85 -15.47
N HIS A 110 3.01 -14.55 -15.34
CA HIS A 110 1.74 -13.87 -15.67
C HIS A 110 1.98 -12.88 -16.82
N PRO A 111 1.17 -12.89 -17.90
CA PRO A 111 1.43 -12.08 -19.09
C PRO A 111 1.40 -10.56 -18.84
N ASP A 112 0.55 -10.11 -17.92
CA ASP A 112 0.39 -8.68 -17.62
C ASP A 112 1.32 -8.17 -16.51
N LEU A 113 2.13 -9.04 -15.90
CA LEU A 113 3.08 -8.63 -14.88
C LEU A 113 4.43 -8.27 -15.49
N ILE A 114 4.95 -7.13 -15.06
CA ILE A 114 6.32 -6.70 -15.38
C ILE A 114 7.33 -7.28 -14.40
N ASP A 115 8.61 -7.27 -14.77
CA ASP A 115 9.70 -7.86 -13.98
C ASP A 115 9.75 -7.32 -12.53
N PRO A 116 9.61 -6.01 -12.24
CA PRO A 116 9.60 -5.51 -10.87
C PRO A 116 8.54 -6.18 -9.98
N VAL A 117 7.31 -6.32 -10.48
CA VAL A 117 6.20 -6.93 -9.73
C VAL A 117 6.45 -8.43 -9.56
N THR A 118 6.91 -9.10 -10.62
CA THR A 118 7.24 -10.53 -10.59
C THR A 118 8.37 -10.83 -9.59
N ASN A 119 9.39 -9.98 -9.54
CA ASN A 119 10.51 -10.08 -8.61
C ASN A 119 10.06 -9.83 -7.16
N ALA A 120 9.19 -8.84 -6.93
CA ALA A 120 8.63 -8.57 -5.60
C ALA A 120 7.82 -9.79 -5.09
N ILE A 121 6.96 -10.36 -5.93
CA ILE A 121 6.20 -11.58 -5.62
C ILE A 121 7.13 -12.75 -5.28
N THR A 122 8.14 -12.99 -6.12
CA THR A 122 9.08 -14.11 -5.93
C THR A 122 9.90 -13.95 -4.64
N THR A 123 10.35 -12.73 -4.35
CA THR A 123 11.09 -12.40 -3.12
C THR A 123 10.22 -12.63 -1.89
N PHE A 124 8.98 -12.14 -1.91
CA PHE A 124 8.05 -12.31 -0.80
C PHE A 124 7.74 -13.80 -0.54
N ARG A 125 7.54 -14.59 -1.59
CA ARG A 125 7.33 -16.05 -1.47
C ARG A 125 8.54 -16.80 -0.92
N SER A 126 9.75 -16.29 -1.13
CA SER A 126 11.00 -16.91 -0.66
C SER A 126 11.35 -16.53 0.78
N THR A 127 10.58 -15.62 1.40
CA THR A 127 10.79 -15.21 2.79
C THR A 127 10.07 -16.22 3.69
N GLU A 128 10.70 -17.37 3.91
CA GLU A 128 10.33 -18.37 4.92
C GLU A 128 10.97 -18.08 6.28
#